data_AF-A0A165VQA8-F1
#
_entry.id   AF-A0A165VQA8-F1
#
_cell.length_a   1.000
_cell.length_b   1.000
_cell.length_c   1.000
_cell.angle_alpha   90.00
_cell.angle_beta   90.00
_cell.angle_gamma   90.00
#
_symmetry.space_group_name_H-M   'P 1'
#
loop_
_entity.id
_entity.type
_entity.pdbx_description
1 polymer ?
#
loop_
_entity_poly.entity_id
_entity_poly.type
_entity_poly.pdbx_seq_one_letter_code
_entity_poly.pdbx_strand_id
1 'polypeptide(L)'
;MPFRWHTSGIEICFDCIEYAFNFDLPEEIADQMSFRDLRNIVADFVAWTNDLYSSAMEHRKGDLNANIVTVLSNEKQIDVNAAGEFARSYLEGKLLDFLRTKAELLGQSDSREERTFGERLRQYIFGMECWYSGVIAWSSQLKRYSSAETS
;
A
#
# COMPACT_ATOMS: atom_id res chain seq x y z
N MET A 1 7.81 6.13 7.56
CA MET A 1 8.47 7.39 7.14
C MET A 1 7.39 8.37 6.69
N PRO A 2 7.00 9.36 7.52
CA PRO A 2 5.81 10.19 7.26
C PRO A 2 5.86 11.00 5.97
N PHE A 3 7.06 11.38 5.53
CA PHE A 3 7.25 12.24 4.36
C PHE A 3 6.79 11.60 3.04
N ARG A 4 6.95 10.28 2.87
CA ARG A 4 6.52 9.58 1.64
C ARG A 4 5.01 9.46 1.50
N TRP A 5 4.27 9.40 2.61
CA TRP A 5 2.82 9.23 2.59
C TRP A 5 2.13 10.42 1.92
N HIS A 6 2.62 11.64 2.16
CA HIS A 6 2.06 12.84 1.55
C HIS A 6 2.41 12.98 0.06
N THR A 7 3.59 12.51 -0.38
CA THR A 7 4.01 12.61 -1.77
C THR A 7 3.49 11.48 -2.67
N SER A 8 2.96 10.39 -2.09
CA SER A 8 2.44 9.25 -2.86
C SER A 8 0.98 9.42 -3.34
N GLY A 9 0.27 10.45 -2.86
CA GLY A 9 -1.14 10.68 -3.20
C GLY A 9 -2.13 9.74 -2.49
N ILE A 10 -1.68 8.98 -1.48
CA ILE A 10 -2.49 7.94 -0.83
C ILE A 10 -3.74 8.48 -0.13
N GLU A 11 -3.70 9.71 0.39
CA GLU A 11 -4.88 10.32 1.02
C GLU A 11 -6.03 10.46 0.02
N ILE A 12 -5.73 10.83 -1.23
CA ILE A 12 -6.73 10.90 -2.30
C ILE A 12 -7.25 9.49 -2.63
N CYS A 13 -6.41 8.46 -2.57
CA CYS A 13 -6.84 7.07 -2.78
C CYS A 13 -7.81 6.59 -1.71
N PHE A 14 -7.64 7.04 -0.47
CA PHE A 14 -8.57 6.77 0.63
C PHE A 14 -9.89 7.51 0.46
N ASP A 15 -9.85 8.79 0.09
CA ASP A 15 -11.05 9.58 -0.21
C ASP A 15 -11.83 8.99 -1.41
N CYS A 16 -11.13 8.41 -2.38
CA CYS A 16 -11.75 7.71 -3.51
C CYS A 16 -12.55 6.47 -3.08
N ILE A 17 -12.17 5.80 -1.99
CA ILE A 17 -12.92 4.64 -1.48
C ILE A 17 -14.27 5.10 -0.94
N GLU A 18 -14.29 6.15 -0.11
CA GLU A 18 -15.51 6.73 0.47
C GLU A 18 -16.45 7.24 -0.64
N TYR A 19 -15.88 7.93 -1.64
CA TYR A 19 -16.62 8.38 -2.80
C TYR A 19 -17.18 7.21 -3.64
N ALA A 20 -16.38 6.17 -3.92
CA ALA A 20 -16.79 5.06 -4.78
C ALA A 20 -17.92 4.21 -4.16
N PHE A 21 -17.94 4.07 -2.84
CA PHE A 21 -18.98 3.34 -2.13
C PHE A 21 -20.12 4.24 -1.62
N ASN A 22 -20.06 5.55 -1.90
CA ASN A 22 -21.08 6.53 -1.54
C ASN A 22 -21.44 6.49 -0.04
N PHE A 23 -20.42 6.45 0.82
CA PHE A 23 -20.57 6.54 2.26
C PHE A 23 -19.41 7.32 2.87
N ASP A 24 -19.69 8.02 3.97
CA ASP A 24 -18.66 8.61 4.82
C ASP A 24 -18.23 7.62 5.91
N LEU A 25 -16.93 7.50 6.13
CA LEU A 25 -16.39 6.66 7.19
C LEU A 25 -16.72 7.28 8.57
N PRO A 26 -17.38 6.54 9.47
CA PRO A 26 -17.60 7.01 10.84
C PRO A 26 -16.29 7.35 11.56
N GLU A 27 -16.27 8.45 12.30
CA GLU A 27 -15.08 8.93 13.04
C GLU A 27 -14.61 7.90 14.06
N GLU A 28 -15.55 7.15 14.64
CA GLU A 28 -15.26 6.06 15.59
C GLU A 28 -14.47 4.92 14.96
N ILE A 29 -14.55 4.71 13.64
CA ILE A 29 -13.69 3.76 12.90
C ILE A 29 -12.33 4.41 12.65
N ALA A 30 -12.32 5.66 12.18
CA ALA A 30 -11.11 6.39 11.84
C ALA A 30 -10.15 6.53 13.05
N ASP A 31 -10.70 6.59 14.25
CA ASP A 31 -9.95 6.70 15.50
C ASP A 31 -9.41 5.37 16.04
N GLN A 32 -9.84 4.23 15.51
CA GLN A 32 -9.29 2.95 15.93
C GLN A 32 -7.84 2.82 15.49
N MET A 33 -6.98 2.47 16.45
CA MET A 33 -5.54 2.29 16.20
C MET A 33 -5.29 1.23 15.12
N SER A 34 -6.02 0.12 15.17
CA SER A 34 -5.98 -0.94 14.16
C SER A 34 -6.39 -0.47 12.77
N PHE A 35 -7.35 0.46 12.65
CA PHE A 35 -7.74 1.03 11.36
C PHE A 35 -6.66 1.96 10.80
N ARG A 36 -6.06 2.79 11.66
CA ARG A 36 -4.91 3.63 11.29
C ARG A 36 -3.72 2.78 10.85
N ASP A 37 -3.48 1.66 11.53
CA ASP A 37 -2.44 0.70 11.15
C ASP A 37 -2.71 0.08 9.76
N LEU A 38 -3.96 -0.30 9.46
CA LEU A 38 -4.32 -0.74 8.11
C LEU A 38 -4.05 0.33 7.05
N ARG A 39 -4.44 1.59 7.31
CA ARG A 39 -4.14 2.71 6.38
C ARG A 39 -2.64 2.87 6.16
N ASN A 40 -1.84 2.82 7.22
CA ASN A 40 -0.38 2.93 7.13
C ASN A 40 0.23 1.78 6.31
N ILE A 41 -0.26 0.55 6.49
CA ILE A 41 0.19 -0.61 5.72
C ILE A 41 -0.10 -0.42 4.22
N VAL A 42 -1.31 0.02 3.87
CA VAL A 42 -1.71 0.25 2.48
C VAL A 42 -0.90 1.41 1.87
N ALA A 43 -0.64 2.47 2.65
CA ALA A 43 0.19 3.58 2.22
C ALA A 43 1.63 3.17 1.91
N ASP A 44 2.24 2.38 2.79
CA ASP A 44 3.57 1.80 2.57
C ASP A 44 3.55 0.91 1.31
N PHE A 45 2.49 0.11 1.12
CA PHE A 45 2.38 -0.78 -0.04
C PHE A 45 2.34 0.00 -1.36
N VAL A 46 1.50 1.03 -1.47
CA VAL A 46 1.39 1.86 -2.67
C VAL A 46 2.68 2.61 -2.93
N ALA A 47 3.24 3.27 -1.91
CA ALA A 47 4.44 4.08 -2.06
C ALA A 47 5.66 3.23 -2.42
N TRP A 48 5.90 2.12 -1.73
CA TRP A 48 7.10 1.30 -1.94
C TRP A 48 6.98 0.47 -3.22
N THR A 49 5.79 0.03 -3.61
CA THR A 49 5.61 -0.65 -4.89
C THR A 49 5.81 0.31 -6.06
N ASN A 50 5.37 1.56 -5.93
CA ASN A 50 5.67 2.60 -6.91
C ASN A 50 7.19 2.83 -7.04
N ASP A 51 7.90 2.97 -5.91
CA ASP A 51 9.34 3.16 -5.88
C ASP A 51 10.12 1.96 -6.43
N LEU A 52 9.74 0.74 -6.05
CA LEU A 52 10.36 -0.48 -6.58
C LEU A 52 10.26 -0.53 -8.10
N TYR A 53 9.14 -0.08 -8.65
CA TYR A 53 8.91 -0.01 -10.08
C TYR A 53 9.67 1.16 -10.74
N SER A 54 9.63 2.36 -10.15
CA SER A 54 10.30 3.55 -10.69
C SER A 54 11.82 3.49 -10.54
N SER A 55 12.34 2.71 -9.59
CA SER A 55 13.77 2.62 -9.24
C SER A 55 14.66 2.30 -10.44
N ALA A 56 14.22 1.41 -11.35
CA ALA A 56 14.97 1.03 -12.53
C ALA A 56 15.08 2.18 -13.56
N MET A 57 14.07 3.04 -13.63
CA MET A 57 14.05 4.21 -14.51
C MET A 57 14.75 5.40 -13.88
N GLU A 58 14.58 5.61 -12.57
CA GLU A 58 15.20 6.69 -11.78
C GLU A 58 16.71 6.50 -11.64
N HIS A 59 17.19 5.26 -11.43
CA HIS A 59 18.62 4.96 -11.46
C HIS A 59 19.26 5.25 -12.83
N ARG A 60 18.53 5.03 -13.93
CA ARG A 60 19.02 5.37 -15.28
C ARG A 60 19.06 6.88 -15.53
N LYS A 61 18.19 7.66 -14.87
CA LYS A 61 18.11 9.12 -15.01
C LYS A 61 19.00 9.88 -14.02
N GLY A 62 19.61 9.20 -13.05
CA GLY A 62 20.45 9.82 -12.02
C GLY A 62 19.67 10.60 -10.96
N ASP A 63 18.34 10.47 -10.94
CA ASP A 63 17.47 11.21 -10.04
C ASP A 63 17.12 10.33 -8.83
N LEU A 64 18.10 10.19 -7.93
CA LEU A 64 18.10 9.22 -6.83
C LEU A 64 17.50 9.76 -5.52
N ASN A 65 16.99 10.99 -5.52
CA ASN A 65 16.76 11.76 -4.29
C ASN A 65 15.51 11.35 -3.51
N ALA A 66 14.61 10.54 -4.08
CA ALA A 66 13.37 10.15 -3.41
C ALA A 66 12.91 8.72 -3.77
N ASN A 67 13.79 7.71 -3.67
CA ASN A 67 13.41 6.29 -3.86
C ASN A 67 13.77 5.43 -2.63
N ILE A 68 12.83 4.60 -2.16
CA ILE A 68 13.05 3.73 -0.99
C ILE A 68 14.22 2.75 -1.21
N VAL A 69 14.45 2.29 -2.44
CA VAL A 69 15.55 1.38 -2.78
C VAL A 69 16.90 2.06 -2.56
N THR A 70 17.02 3.33 -2.95
CA THR A 70 18.24 4.12 -2.71
C THR A 70 18.46 4.38 -1.22
N VAL A 71 17.39 4.70 -0.49
CA VAL A 71 17.45 4.89 0.97
C VAL A 71 17.92 3.61 1.66
N LEU A 72 17.31 2.46 1.33
CA LEU A 72 17.65 1.16 1.91
C LEU A 72 19.07 0.71 1.54
N SER A 73 19.50 0.94 0.29
CA SER A 73 20.86 0.65 -0.16
C SER A 73 21.89 1.43 0.65
N ASN A 74 21.66 2.73 0.85
CA ASN A 74 22.55 3.60 1.65
C ASN A 74 22.52 3.27 3.14
N GLU A 75 21.34 3.06 3.73
CA GLU A 75 21.19 2.79 5.16
C GLU A 75 21.79 1.44 5.55
N LYS A 76 21.55 0.40 4.73
CA LYS A 76 21.99 -0.97 5.00
C LYS A 76 23.34 -1.32 4.38
N GLN A 77 23.93 -0.41 3.60
CA GLN A 77 25.19 -0.63 2.87
C GLN A 77 25.14 -1.88 1.98
N ILE A 78 24.03 -2.06 1.28
CA ILE A 78 23.77 -3.19 0.36
C ILE A 78 23.58 -2.66 -1.06
N ASP A 79 23.79 -3.53 -2.06
CA ASP A 79 23.53 -3.14 -3.45
C ASP A 79 22.03 -2.92 -3.74
N VAL A 80 21.74 -2.28 -4.86
CA VAL A 80 20.39 -1.87 -5.28
C VAL A 80 19.46 -3.08 -5.46
N ASN A 81 19.98 -4.22 -5.93
CA ASN A 81 19.16 -5.44 -6.10
C ASN A 81 18.81 -6.03 -4.72
N ALA A 82 19.78 -6.10 -3.81
CA ALA A 82 19.56 -6.54 -2.44
C ALA A 82 18.59 -5.61 -1.68
N ALA A 83 18.67 -4.30 -1.91
CA ALA A 83 17.72 -3.32 -1.35
C ALA A 83 16.30 -3.51 -1.92
N GLY A 84 16.18 -3.79 -3.22
CA GLY A 84 14.90 -4.10 -3.85
C GLY A 84 14.28 -5.40 -3.31
N GLU A 85 15.09 -6.44 -3.09
CA GLU A 85 14.63 -7.69 -2.49
C GLU A 85 14.20 -7.49 -1.03
N PHE A 86 14.97 -6.71 -0.26
CA PHE A 86 14.58 -6.36 1.12
C PHE A 86 13.24 -5.64 1.17
N ALA A 87 13.01 -4.65 0.30
CA ALA A 87 11.75 -3.94 0.21
C ALA A 87 10.58 -4.88 -0.17
N ARG A 88 10.81 -5.85 -1.09
CA ARG A 88 9.81 -6.88 -1.42
C ARG A 88 9.47 -7.74 -0.21
N SER A 89 10.47 -8.30 0.49
CA SER A 89 10.23 -9.11 1.68
C SER A 89 9.54 -8.32 2.81
N TYR A 90 9.86 -7.04 2.97
CA TYR A 90 9.17 -6.16 3.91
C TYR A 90 7.69 -6.01 3.55
N LEU A 91 7.37 -5.77 2.27
CA LEU A 91 5.98 -5.64 1.80
C LEU A 91 5.19 -6.94 1.96
N GLU A 92 5.82 -8.10 1.75
CA GLU A 92 5.21 -9.41 2.03
C GLU A 92 4.88 -9.57 3.53
N GLY A 93 5.78 -9.16 4.41
CA GLY A 93 5.52 -9.13 5.85
C GLY A 93 4.36 -8.21 6.22
N LYS A 94 4.31 -7.02 5.61
CA LYS A 94 3.22 -6.05 5.81
C LYS A 94 1.87 -6.57 5.34
N LEU A 95 1.83 -7.38 4.28
CA LEU A 95 0.59 -8.05 3.87
C LEU A 95 0.07 -9.03 4.92
N LEU A 96 0.96 -9.79 5.56
CA LEU A 96 0.57 -10.69 6.65
C LEU A 96 0.02 -9.90 7.85
N ASP A 97 0.65 -8.77 8.17
CA ASP A 97 0.14 -7.85 9.19
C ASP A 97 -1.25 -7.31 8.82
N PHE A 98 -1.45 -6.90 7.56
CA PHE A 98 -2.75 -6.43 7.07
C PHE A 98 -3.84 -7.49 7.27
N LEU A 99 -3.58 -8.75 6.87
CA LEU A 99 -4.54 -9.83 7.01
C LEU A 99 -4.90 -10.11 8.47
N ARG A 100 -3.90 -10.06 9.38
CA ARG A 100 -4.12 -10.22 10.81
C ARG A 100 -4.96 -9.08 11.38
N THR A 101 -4.58 -7.83 11.12
CA THR A 101 -5.30 -6.64 11.63
C THR A 101 -6.71 -6.55 11.05
N LYS A 102 -6.91 -6.94 9.78
CA LYS A 102 -8.24 -7.09 9.17
C LYS A 102 -9.10 -8.08 9.93
N ALA A 103 -8.57 -9.26 10.27
CA ALA A 103 -9.31 -10.28 10.99
C ALA A 103 -9.69 -9.81 12.40
N GLU A 104 -8.78 -9.13 13.09
CA GLU A 104 -9.02 -8.53 14.41
C GLU A 104 -10.13 -7.48 14.37
N LEU A 105 -10.10 -6.59 13.38
CA LEU A 105 -11.10 -5.53 13.20
C LEU A 105 -12.49 -6.07 12.84
N LEU A 106 -12.56 -7.08 11.98
CA LEU A 106 -13.83 -7.66 11.53
C LEU A 106 -14.45 -8.63 12.54
N GLY A 107 -13.67 -9.10 13.53
CA GLY A 107 -14.11 -10.03 14.57
C GLY A 107 -14.88 -9.40 15.73
N GLN A 108 -15.04 -8.08 15.78
CA GLN A 108 -15.57 -7.35 16.95
C GLN A 108 -17.09 -7.05 16.93
N SER A 109 -17.94 -7.80 16.21
CA SER A 109 -19.34 -7.40 15.98
C SER A 109 -20.38 -8.46 16.38
N ASP A 110 -21.18 -8.18 17.43
CA ASP A 110 -22.36 -8.96 17.84
C ASP A 110 -23.69 -8.17 17.78
N SER A 111 -23.67 -6.84 17.81
CA SER A 111 -24.88 -6.00 17.82
C SER A 111 -25.38 -5.55 16.43
N ARG A 112 -26.62 -5.06 16.33
CA ARG A 112 -27.23 -4.63 15.05
C ARG A 112 -26.60 -3.35 14.49
N GLU A 113 -26.19 -2.43 15.37
CA GLU A 113 -25.47 -1.20 14.99
C GLU A 113 -24.03 -1.54 14.57
N GLU A 114 -23.39 -2.49 15.26
CA GLU A 114 -22.10 -3.07 14.86
C GLU A 114 -22.15 -3.78 13.50
N ARG A 115 -23.31 -4.31 13.08
CA ARG A 115 -23.44 -4.90 11.72
C ARG A 115 -23.37 -3.86 10.61
N THR A 116 -24.04 -2.72 10.76
CA THR A 116 -23.96 -1.63 9.77
C THR A 116 -22.58 -0.98 9.78
N PHE A 117 -22.00 -0.81 10.97
CA PHE A 117 -20.61 -0.38 11.17
C PHE A 117 -19.62 -1.34 10.49
N GLY A 118 -19.80 -2.65 10.71
CA GLY A 118 -19.00 -3.71 10.12
C GLY A 118 -19.14 -3.78 8.60
N GLU A 119 -20.31 -3.44 8.04
CA GLU A 119 -20.49 -3.41 6.58
C GLU A 119 -19.69 -2.30 5.92
N ARG A 120 -19.72 -1.07 6.46
CA ARG A 120 -18.91 0.05 5.95
C ARG A 120 -17.42 -0.25 6.09
N LEU A 121 -17.00 -0.81 7.21
CA LEU A 121 -15.62 -1.25 7.43
C LEU A 121 -15.18 -2.31 6.41
N ARG A 122 -16.04 -3.31 6.13
CA ARG A 122 -15.77 -4.34 5.10
C ARG A 122 -15.63 -3.72 3.71
N GLN A 123 -16.50 -2.79 3.33
CA GLN A 123 -16.42 -2.09 2.05
C GLN A 123 -15.12 -1.28 1.93
N TYR A 124 -14.74 -0.58 3.01
CA TYR A 124 -13.49 0.18 3.04
C TYR A 124 -12.26 -0.73 2.88
N ILE A 125 -12.21 -1.82 3.64
CA ILE A 125 -11.14 -2.82 3.57
C ILE A 125 -11.11 -3.47 2.18
N PHE A 126 -12.27 -3.75 1.59
CA PHE A 126 -12.33 -4.26 0.21
C PHE A 126 -11.76 -3.25 -0.80
N GLY A 127 -12.05 -1.96 -0.65
CA GLY A 127 -11.42 -0.90 -1.43
C GLY A 127 -9.89 -0.90 -1.31
N MET A 128 -9.36 -1.08 -0.10
CA MET A 128 -7.91 -1.24 0.12
C MET A 128 -7.34 -2.48 -0.59
N GLU A 129 -8.04 -3.62 -0.53
CA GLU A 129 -7.64 -4.85 -1.23
C GLU A 129 -7.69 -4.70 -2.76
N CYS A 130 -8.64 -3.92 -3.29
CA CYS A 130 -8.69 -3.56 -4.71
C CYS A 130 -7.49 -2.71 -5.12
N TRP A 131 -7.06 -1.75 -4.30
CA TRP A 131 -5.85 -0.97 -4.56
C TRP A 131 -4.60 -1.86 -4.59
N TYR A 132 -4.45 -2.74 -3.61
CA TYR A 132 -3.38 -3.74 -3.57
C TYR A 132 -3.35 -4.61 -4.84
N SER A 133 -4.50 -5.18 -5.21
CA SER A 133 -4.65 -6.03 -6.40
C SER A 133 -4.38 -5.26 -7.69
N GLY A 134 -4.82 -4.00 -7.76
CA GLY A 134 -4.63 -3.11 -8.89
C GLY A 134 -3.16 -2.76 -9.10
N VAL A 135 -2.42 -2.46 -8.03
CA VAL A 135 -0.98 -2.17 -8.08
C VAL A 135 -0.18 -3.41 -8.53
N ILE A 136 -0.55 -4.61 -8.07
CA ILE A 136 0.08 -5.86 -8.51
C ILE A 136 -0.27 -6.19 -9.96
N ALA A 137 -1.55 -6.06 -10.34
CA ALA A 137 -1.99 -6.31 -11.70
C ALA A 137 -1.31 -5.37 -12.70
N TRP A 138 -1.27 -4.07 -12.38
CA TRP A 138 -0.60 -3.05 -13.19
C TRP A 138 0.91 -3.31 -13.29
N SER A 139 1.59 -3.61 -12.18
CA SER A 139 3.02 -3.94 -12.19
C SER A 139 3.33 -5.23 -12.96
N SER A 140 2.44 -6.23 -12.93
CA SER A 140 2.58 -7.47 -13.71
C SER A 140 2.40 -7.25 -15.21
N GLN A 141 1.53 -6.32 -15.63
CA GLN A 141 1.33 -5.97 -17.04
C GLN A 141 2.54 -5.26 -17.64
N LEU A 142 3.31 -4.52 -16.83
CA LEU A 142 4.53 -3.84 -17.28
C LEU A 142 5.72 -4.79 -17.47
N LYS A 143 5.77 -5.94 -16.78
CA LYS A 143 6.75 -7.01 -17.10
C LYS A 143 6.60 -7.50 -18.54
N ARG A 144 5.38 -7.46 -19.10
CA ARG A 144 5.11 -7.85 -20.49
C ARG A 144 5.71 -6.89 -21.52
N TYR A 145 5.95 -5.63 -21.15
CA TYR A 145 6.63 -4.65 -22.00
C TYR A 145 8.16 -4.68 -21.89
N SER A 146 8.73 -5.33 -20.87
CA SER A 146 10.19 -5.51 -20.78
C SER A 146 10.76 -6.58 -21.73
N SER A 147 9.90 -7.45 -22.26
CA SER A 147 10.27 -8.54 -23.19
C SER A 147 9.99 -8.20 -24.66
N ALA A 148 9.72 -6.95 -25.00
CA ALA A 148 9.38 -6.54 -26.36
C ALA A 148 10.24 -5.38 -26.89
N GLU A 149 11.54 -5.37 -26.60
CA GLU A 149 12.54 -4.65 -27.40
C GLU A 149 13.86 -5.43 -27.46
N THR A 150 13.81 -6.63 -28.02
CA THR A 150 14.97 -7.23 -28.70
C THR A 150 14.47 -8.05 -29.88
N SER A 151 14.34 -7.41 -31.04
CA SER A 151 14.61 -7.98 -32.37
C SER A 151 14.65 -6.86 -33.39
#